data_AF-A0A229SM67-F1
#
_entry.id   AF-A0A229SM67-F1
#
_cell.length_a   1.000
_cell.length_b   1.000
_cell.length_c   1.000
_cell.angle_alpha   90.00
_cell.angle_beta   90.00
_cell.angle_gamma   90.00
#
_symmetry.space_group_name_H-M   'P 1'
#
loop_
_entity.id
_entity.type
_entity.pdbx_description
1 polymer ?
#
loop_
_entity_poly.entity_id
_entity_poly.type
_entity_poly.pdbx_seq_one_letter_code
_entity_poly.pdbx_strand_id
1 'polypeptide(L)'
;MAHYLDEGRGEVLNVCRSYFRAAQALQAALFRSWIAPPVESLDAPVPEAVAVVEAGVPNLLNQLRELQMLAAPRVISAAADLYEAIRAAADAQFELHLRSPGNGGRVCDLDSEAFAHHSGRVDSALEEFSRAVGRQTVSMGGPDRDKMTRVARVIPPDVPWMRFLLEGEPLRRVPDWVAAGVDDAREALQRDIVDFTDPGLARLHQDLVDALGRLADEFGGTFPPEDSDTLSYTEVPPEWKRTDPTRYYETLQALSQAREDVLGAYKKLMNAMSSQSPEPDPQAPAGQSIQITAGDNSP
;
A
#
# COMPACT_ATOMS: atom_id res chain seq x y z
N MET A 1 0.72 -3.98 24.03
CA MET A 1 1.02 -5.14 23.17
C MET A 1 0.71 -4.91 21.69
N ALA A 2 -0.31 -4.12 21.32
CA ALA A 2 -0.61 -3.80 19.91
C ALA A 2 0.42 -2.90 19.20
N HIS A 3 1.21 -2.09 19.93
CA HIS A 3 2.25 -1.23 19.36
C HIS A 3 3.48 -1.98 18.79
N TYR A 4 3.74 -3.21 19.23
CA TYR A 4 4.94 -3.96 18.84
C TYR A 4 4.80 -4.66 17.48
N LEU A 5 3.58 -4.92 17.02
CA LEU A 5 3.34 -5.62 15.76
C LEU A 5 3.36 -4.67 14.54
N ASP A 6 3.11 -3.38 14.77
CA ASP A 6 3.09 -2.34 13.73
C ASP A 6 4.50 -1.84 13.38
N GLU A 7 5.37 -1.70 14.39
CA GLU A 7 6.81 -1.39 14.19
C GLU A 7 7.53 -2.50 13.40
N GLY A 8 7.29 -3.77 13.72
CA GLY A 8 7.94 -4.90 13.05
C GLY A 8 7.56 -5.03 11.57
N ARG A 9 6.38 -4.57 11.14
CA ARG A 9 5.94 -4.64 9.73
C ARG A 9 6.63 -3.58 8.87
N GLY A 10 6.79 -2.36 9.40
CA GLY A 10 7.58 -1.31 8.75
C GLY A 10 9.06 -1.68 8.66
N GLU A 11 9.58 -2.32 9.71
CA GLU A 11 10.97 -2.78 9.80
C GLU A 11 11.29 -3.82 8.72
N VAL A 12 10.46 -4.85 8.53
CA VAL A 12 10.69 -5.90 7.50
C VAL A 12 10.70 -5.34 6.08
N LEU A 13 9.80 -4.40 5.75
CA LEU A 13 9.78 -3.77 4.43
C LEU A 13 10.98 -2.84 4.21
N ASN A 14 11.42 -2.14 5.25
CA ASN A 14 12.63 -1.31 5.18
C ASN A 14 13.88 -2.18 4.96
N VAL A 15 13.97 -3.33 5.63
CA VAL A 15 15.05 -4.30 5.43
C VAL A 15 15.02 -4.90 4.02
N CYS A 16 13.85 -5.29 3.51
CA CYS A 16 13.71 -5.78 2.12
C CYS A 16 14.09 -4.73 1.08
N ARG A 17 13.71 -3.46 1.27
CA ARG A 17 14.09 -2.34 0.38
C ARG A 17 15.59 -2.05 0.44
N SER A 18 16.17 -2.10 1.65
CA SER A 18 17.61 -1.93 1.85
C SER A 18 18.39 -3.00 1.09
N TYR A 19 17.99 -4.26 1.26
CA TYR A 19 18.57 -5.42 0.56
C TYR A 19 18.45 -5.29 -0.96
N PHE A 20 17.26 -4.92 -1.46
CA PHE A 20 17.03 -4.73 -2.90
C PHE A 20 17.93 -3.64 -3.49
N ARG A 21 18.05 -2.49 -2.82
CA ARG A 21 18.91 -1.39 -3.27
C ARG A 21 20.39 -1.79 -3.28
N ALA A 22 20.84 -2.53 -2.27
CA ALA A 22 22.20 -3.04 -2.22
C ALA A 22 22.47 -4.02 -3.38
N ALA A 23 21.53 -4.93 -3.67
CA ALA A 23 21.65 -5.87 -4.80
C ALA A 23 21.68 -5.15 -6.16
N GLN A 24 20.82 -4.14 -6.38
CA GLN A 24 20.83 -3.33 -7.60
C GLN A 24 22.12 -2.52 -7.77
N ALA A 25 22.64 -1.95 -6.68
CA ALA A 25 23.91 -1.23 -6.69
C ALA A 25 25.07 -2.18 -7.05
N LEU A 26 25.09 -3.40 -6.50
CA LEU A 26 26.08 -4.41 -6.85
C LEU A 26 25.94 -4.90 -8.29
N GLN A 27 24.73 -5.07 -8.80
CA GLN A 27 24.50 -5.42 -10.19
C GLN A 27 25.08 -4.36 -11.15
N ALA A 28 24.85 -3.09 -10.86
CA ALA A 28 25.43 -1.99 -11.64
C ALA A 28 26.96 -1.96 -11.53
N ALA A 29 27.52 -2.25 -10.36
CA ALA A 29 28.97 -2.35 -10.14
C ALA A 29 29.58 -3.53 -10.90
N LEU A 30 28.92 -4.69 -10.88
CA LEU A 30 29.30 -5.87 -11.66
C LEU A 30 29.34 -5.52 -13.15
N PHE A 31 28.27 -4.93 -13.70
CA PHE A 31 28.27 -4.53 -15.11
C PHE A 31 29.48 -3.66 -15.48
N ARG A 32 29.84 -2.69 -14.61
CA ARG A 32 31.01 -1.83 -14.81
C ARG A 32 32.34 -2.57 -14.64
N SER A 33 32.39 -3.60 -13.79
CA SER A 33 33.60 -4.39 -13.56
C SER A 33 33.88 -5.32 -14.72
N TRP A 34 32.85 -5.90 -15.34
CA TRP A 34 32.97 -6.74 -16.54
C TRP A 34 33.54 -5.98 -17.75
N ILE A 35 33.16 -4.71 -17.93
CA ILE A 35 33.72 -3.86 -19.01
C ILE A 35 35.04 -3.17 -18.63
N ALA A 36 35.55 -3.38 -17.41
CA ALA A 36 36.79 -2.76 -16.98
C ALA A 36 37.99 -3.44 -17.65
N PRO A 37 39.03 -2.67 -18.04
CA PRO A 37 40.22 -3.27 -18.61
C PRO A 37 40.88 -4.23 -17.59
N PRO A 38 41.41 -5.38 -18.05
CA PRO A 38 42.12 -6.31 -17.17
C PRO A 38 43.38 -5.65 -16.60
N VAL A 39 43.81 -6.11 -15.43
CA VAL A 39 45.05 -5.62 -14.83
C VAL A 39 46.25 -5.94 -15.72
N GLU A 40 47.14 -4.97 -15.89
CA GLU A 40 48.34 -5.10 -16.74
C GLU A 40 49.36 -6.09 -16.14
N SER A 41 49.34 -6.26 -14.81
CA SER A 41 50.18 -7.19 -14.06
C SER A 41 49.50 -7.59 -12.74
N LEU A 42 50.00 -8.65 -12.09
CA LEU A 42 49.51 -9.11 -10.79
C LEU A 42 49.78 -8.11 -9.65
N ASP A 43 50.77 -7.23 -9.81
CA ASP A 43 51.14 -6.21 -8.84
C ASP A 43 50.40 -4.87 -9.06
N ALA A 44 49.60 -4.76 -10.12
CA ALA A 44 48.82 -3.58 -10.42
C ALA A 44 47.60 -3.46 -9.48
N PRO A 45 47.18 -2.23 -9.11
CA PRO A 45 45.98 -2.05 -8.31
C PRO A 45 44.76 -2.58 -9.05
N VAL A 46 43.92 -3.30 -8.31
CA VAL A 46 42.63 -3.81 -8.79
C VAL A 46 41.76 -2.64 -9.27
N PRO A 47 41.09 -2.73 -10.44
CA PRO A 47 40.25 -1.64 -10.91
C PRO A 47 39.16 -1.32 -9.90
N GLU A 48 38.85 -0.03 -9.74
CA GLU A 48 37.91 0.46 -8.73
C GLU A 48 36.55 -0.26 -8.78
N ALA A 49 36.03 -0.52 -9.97
CA ALA A 49 34.77 -1.24 -10.15
C ALA A 49 34.82 -2.68 -9.60
N VAL A 50 35.96 -3.36 -9.69
CA VAL A 50 36.19 -4.70 -9.16
C VAL A 50 36.29 -4.67 -7.63
N ALA A 51 37.01 -3.69 -7.09
CA ALA A 51 37.14 -3.50 -5.64
C ALA A 51 35.78 -3.16 -4.97
N VAL A 52 34.92 -2.40 -5.64
CA VAL A 52 33.56 -2.10 -5.18
C VAL A 52 32.70 -3.36 -5.11
N VAL A 53 32.84 -4.27 -6.09
CA VAL A 53 32.15 -5.58 -6.06
C VAL A 53 32.68 -6.44 -4.90
N GLU A 54 34.01 -6.48 -4.70
CA GLU A 54 34.65 -7.22 -3.61
C GLU A 54 34.11 -6.84 -2.24
N ALA A 55 34.05 -5.53 -1.96
CA ALA A 55 33.54 -5.00 -0.70
C ALA A 55 32.01 -5.13 -0.59
N GLY A 56 31.32 -5.12 -1.74
CA GLY A 56 29.88 -5.20 -1.83
C GLY A 56 29.29 -6.57 -1.45
N VAL A 57 29.96 -7.67 -1.84
CA VAL A 57 29.45 -9.03 -1.61
C VAL A 57 29.32 -9.37 -0.11
N PRO A 58 30.32 -9.11 0.76
CA PRO A 58 30.20 -9.30 2.21
C PRO A 58 29.12 -8.42 2.84
N ASN A 59 28.93 -7.19 2.36
CA ASN A 59 27.87 -6.31 2.84
C ASN A 59 26.49 -6.88 2.52
N LEU A 60 26.29 -7.38 1.29
CA LEU A 60 25.05 -8.04 0.89
C LEU A 60 24.76 -9.31 1.71
N LEU A 61 25.80 -10.09 2.07
CA LEU A 61 25.66 -11.23 2.97
C LEU A 61 25.19 -10.82 4.38
N ASN A 62 25.71 -9.72 4.91
CA ASN A 62 25.26 -9.22 6.21
C ASN A 62 23.79 -8.81 6.16
N GLN A 63 23.37 -8.11 5.11
CA GLN A 63 21.96 -7.75 4.93
C GLN A 63 21.06 -8.98 4.70
N LEU A 64 21.55 -10.05 4.05
CA LEU A 64 20.83 -11.31 3.94
C LEU A 64 20.59 -11.94 5.32
N ARG A 65 21.56 -11.89 6.23
CA ARG A 65 21.42 -12.39 7.61
C ARG A 65 20.39 -11.60 8.40
N GLU A 66 20.35 -10.28 8.25
CA GLU A 66 19.30 -9.44 8.84
C GLU A 66 17.92 -9.83 8.29
N LEU A 67 17.82 -10.03 6.98
CA LEU A 67 16.58 -10.41 6.30
C LEU A 67 16.10 -11.81 6.74
N GLN A 68 17.02 -12.76 6.99
CA GLN A 68 16.72 -14.11 7.49
C GLN A 68 16.04 -14.11 8.86
N MET A 69 16.30 -13.09 9.68
CA MET A 69 15.70 -12.98 11.03
C MET A 69 14.27 -12.44 11.01
N LEU A 70 13.87 -11.78 9.92
CA LEU A 70 12.67 -10.93 9.88
C LEU A 70 11.67 -11.30 8.78
N ALA A 71 12.14 -11.84 7.65
CA ALA A 71 11.30 -12.04 6.46
C ALA A 71 10.62 -13.42 6.40
N ALA A 72 9.63 -13.56 5.52
CA ALA A 72 8.98 -14.83 5.30
C ALA A 72 9.92 -15.82 4.57
N PRO A 73 9.78 -17.15 4.77
CA PRO A 73 10.66 -18.15 4.18
C PRO A 73 10.85 -18.06 2.66
N ARG A 74 9.80 -17.63 1.93
CA ARG A 74 9.87 -17.45 0.47
C ARG A 74 10.75 -16.27 0.05
N VAL A 75 10.72 -15.18 0.80
CA VAL A 75 11.60 -14.02 0.54
C VAL A 75 13.02 -14.32 1.00
N ILE A 76 13.20 -15.08 2.08
CA ILE A 76 14.51 -15.59 2.49
C ILE A 76 15.13 -16.45 1.38
N SER A 77 14.36 -17.39 0.82
CA SER A 77 14.84 -18.25 -0.27
C SER A 77 15.25 -17.42 -1.50
N ALA A 78 14.40 -16.50 -1.94
CA ALA A 78 14.69 -15.67 -3.12
C ALA A 78 15.87 -14.71 -2.87
N ALA A 79 16.03 -14.20 -1.65
CA ALA A 79 17.19 -13.39 -1.28
C ALA A 79 18.49 -14.22 -1.29
N ALA A 80 18.45 -15.45 -0.80
CA ALA A 80 19.59 -16.35 -0.84
C ALA A 80 19.98 -16.68 -2.30
N ASP A 81 19.00 -16.93 -3.17
CA ASP A 81 19.25 -17.19 -4.59
C ASP A 81 19.86 -15.97 -5.31
N LEU A 82 19.38 -14.76 -4.98
CA LEU A 82 19.96 -13.50 -5.49
C LEU A 82 21.38 -13.27 -5.00
N TYR A 83 21.65 -13.50 -3.71
CA TYR A 83 22.99 -13.43 -3.16
C TYR A 83 23.95 -14.41 -3.86
N GLU A 84 23.55 -15.67 -4.04
CA GLU A 84 24.40 -16.67 -4.70
C GLU A 84 24.63 -16.33 -6.18
N ALA A 85 23.64 -15.77 -6.88
CA ALA A 85 23.82 -15.30 -8.25
C ALA A 85 24.84 -14.16 -8.35
N ILE A 86 24.76 -13.17 -7.46
CA ILE A 86 25.68 -12.03 -7.40
C ILE A 86 27.09 -12.51 -7.00
N ARG A 87 27.20 -13.39 -6.01
CA ARG A 87 28.48 -13.97 -5.58
C ARG A 87 29.14 -14.75 -6.71
N ALA A 88 28.40 -15.63 -7.39
CA ALA A 88 28.94 -16.40 -8.51
C ALA A 88 29.38 -15.51 -9.67
N ALA A 89 28.68 -14.40 -9.94
CA ALA A 89 29.09 -13.42 -10.94
C ALA A 89 30.38 -12.69 -10.54
N ALA A 90 30.50 -12.31 -9.26
CA ALA A 90 31.72 -11.70 -8.73
C ALA A 90 32.91 -12.67 -8.80
N ASP A 91 32.75 -13.91 -8.34
CA ASP A 91 33.80 -14.93 -8.36
C ASP A 91 34.28 -15.21 -9.80
N ALA A 92 33.35 -15.33 -10.76
CA ALA A 92 33.69 -15.51 -12.17
C ALA A 92 34.47 -14.32 -12.74
N GLN A 93 34.07 -13.10 -12.38
CA GLN A 93 34.76 -11.89 -12.78
C GLN A 93 36.17 -11.81 -12.15
N PHE A 94 36.32 -12.13 -10.87
CA PHE A 94 37.63 -12.20 -10.21
C PHE A 94 38.56 -13.23 -10.86
N GLU A 95 38.06 -14.44 -11.13
CA GLU A 95 38.84 -15.49 -11.79
C GLU A 95 39.29 -15.06 -13.21
N LEU A 96 38.46 -14.30 -13.94
CA LEU A 96 38.84 -13.77 -15.25
C LEU A 96 39.96 -12.72 -15.15
N HIS A 97 39.90 -11.82 -14.17
CA HIS A 97 40.97 -10.85 -13.95
C HIS A 97 42.27 -11.48 -13.44
N LEU A 98 42.19 -12.57 -12.65
CA LEU A 98 43.36 -13.25 -12.10
C LEU A 98 44.03 -14.22 -13.08
N ARG A 99 43.27 -14.89 -13.97
CA ARG A 99 43.81 -15.92 -14.88
C ARG A 99 44.32 -15.40 -16.22
N SER A 100 44.17 -14.13 -16.56
CA SER A 100 44.60 -13.59 -17.85
C SER A 100 45.20 -12.17 -17.79
N PRO A 101 46.23 -11.93 -16.96
CA PRO A 101 46.95 -10.65 -16.99
C PRO A 101 47.56 -10.42 -18.38
N GLY A 102 47.32 -9.24 -18.95
CA GLY A 102 47.96 -8.77 -20.19
C GLY A 102 47.46 -9.37 -21.52
N ASN A 103 46.36 -10.14 -21.56
CA ASN A 103 45.88 -10.77 -22.80
C ASN A 103 44.44 -10.36 -23.17
N GLY A 104 44.25 -9.07 -23.49
CA GLY A 104 42.94 -8.44 -23.66
C GLY A 104 42.01 -9.07 -24.70
N GLY A 105 42.53 -9.70 -25.76
CA GLY A 105 41.71 -10.30 -26.82
C GLY A 105 40.99 -11.59 -26.42
N ARG A 106 41.57 -12.40 -25.52
CA ARG A 106 40.95 -13.65 -25.05
C ARG A 106 39.99 -13.41 -23.88
N VAL A 107 40.17 -12.28 -23.18
CA VAL A 107 39.25 -11.79 -22.16
C VAL A 107 37.93 -11.41 -22.83
N CYS A 108 37.90 -10.59 -23.88
CA CYS A 108 36.67 -10.13 -24.55
C CYS A 108 35.69 -11.23 -25.04
N ASP A 109 36.19 -12.36 -25.54
CA ASP A 109 35.34 -13.44 -26.07
C ASP A 109 34.81 -14.37 -24.96
N LEU A 110 35.64 -14.69 -23.94
CA LEU A 110 35.19 -15.42 -22.74
C LEU A 110 34.29 -14.56 -21.84
N ASP A 111 34.54 -13.26 -21.85
CA ASP A 111 33.78 -12.22 -21.16
C ASP A 111 32.35 -12.19 -21.70
N SER A 112 32.13 -12.19 -23.02
CA SER A 112 30.77 -12.07 -23.58
C SER A 112 29.81 -13.20 -23.19
N GLU A 113 30.23 -14.47 -23.22
CA GLU A 113 29.37 -15.60 -22.82
C GLU A 113 29.20 -15.71 -21.30
N ALA A 114 30.28 -15.55 -20.54
CA ALA A 114 30.23 -15.57 -19.09
C ALA A 114 29.41 -14.39 -18.54
N PHE A 115 29.62 -13.20 -19.10
CA PHE A 115 28.86 -12.00 -18.81
C PHE A 115 27.36 -12.20 -19.10
N ALA A 116 27.00 -12.70 -20.28
CA ALA A 116 25.60 -12.95 -20.62
C ALA A 116 24.95 -13.98 -19.69
N HIS A 117 25.67 -15.07 -19.36
CA HIS A 117 25.20 -16.09 -18.44
C HIS A 117 24.99 -15.54 -17.02
N HIS A 118 25.99 -14.87 -16.46
CA HIS A 118 25.95 -14.36 -15.09
C HIS A 118 25.01 -13.17 -14.93
N SER A 119 25.00 -12.24 -15.88
CA SER A 119 24.05 -11.11 -15.87
C SER A 119 22.61 -11.60 -15.97
N GLY A 120 22.32 -12.53 -16.88
CA GLY A 120 20.98 -13.11 -17.00
C GLY A 120 20.52 -13.84 -15.75
N ARG A 121 21.44 -14.51 -15.03
CA ARG A 121 21.14 -15.15 -13.74
C ARG A 121 20.87 -14.13 -12.64
N VAL A 122 21.64 -13.05 -12.56
CA VAL A 122 21.42 -11.96 -11.59
C VAL A 122 20.09 -11.25 -11.88
N ASP A 123 19.80 -10.92 -13.13
CA ASP A 123 18.52 -10.33 -13.55
C ASP A 123 17.34 -11.23 -13.16
N SER A 124 17.42 -12.52 -13.50
CA SER A 124 16.37 -13.48 -13.16
C SER A 124 16.16 -13.61 -11.65
N ALA A 125 17.25 -13.64 -10.86
CA ALA A 125 17.16 -13.72 -9.41
C ALA A 125 16.64 -12.41 -8.78
N LEU A 126 16.97 -11.26 -9.37
CA LEU A 126 16.48 -9.95 -8.95
C LEU A 126 14.98 -9.82 -9.22
N GLU A 127 14.51 -10.31 -10.37
CA GLU A 127 13.08 -10.41 -10.67
C GLU A 127 12.36 -11.38 -9.73
N GLU A 128 12.91 -12.56 -9.46
CA GLU A 128 12.28 -13.51 -8.52
C GLU A 128 12.26 -12.98 -7.10
N PHE A 129 13.30 -12.28 -6.65
CA PHE A 129 13.31 -11.61 -5.35
C PHE A 129 12.28 -10.48 -5.31
N SER A 130 12.23 -9.62 -6.34
CA SER A 130 11.21 -8.58 -6.48
C SER A 130 9.80 -9.17 -6.50
N ARG A 131 9.61 -10.31 -7.16
CA ARG A 131 8.34 -11.05 -7.21
C ARG A 131 8.03 -11.77 -5.90
N ALA A 132 9.03 -12.22 -5.14
CA ALA A 132 8.85 -12.83 -3.83
C ALA A 132 8.48 -11.78 -2.79
N VAL A 133 9.18 -10.63 -2.78
CA VAL A 133 8.83 -9.45 -1.98
C VAL A 133 7.47 -8.94 -2.42
N GLY A 134 7.22 -8.84 -3.72
CA GLY A 134 5.94 -8.50 -4.34
C GLY A 134 4.82 -9.44 -3.94
N ARG A 135 5.07 -10.75 -3.85
CA ARG A 135 4.09 -11.73 -3.36
C ARG A 135 3.94 -11.71 -1.85
N GLN A 136 4.97 -11.35 -1.09
CA GLN A 136 4.85 -11.09 0.34
C GLN A 136 4.05 -9.79 0.58
N THR A 137 4.23 -8.76 -0.25
CA THR A 137 3.50 -7.49 -0.20
C THR A 137 2.11 -7.57 -0.85
N VAL A 138 1.85 -8.48 -1.78
CA VAL A 138 0.51 -8.76 -2.36
C VAL A 138 -0.26 -9.77 -1.50
N SER A 139 0.45 -10.72 -0.87
CA SER A 139 -0.12 -11.52 0.22
C SER A 139 -0.30 -10.69 1.51
N MET A 140 0.28 -9.49 1.60
CA MET A 140 0.06 -8.50 2.68
C MET A 140 -0.75 -7.25 2.25
N GLY A 141 -0.94 -7.00 0.95
CA GLY A 141 -1.84 -6.00 0.37
C GLY A 141 -3.19 -6.62 0.04
N GLY A 142 -3.59 -7.53 0.91
CA GLY A 142 -4.35 -8.73 0.60
C GLY A 142 -5.87 -8.54 0.53
N PRO A 143 -6.66 -9.56 0.92
CA PRO A 143 -8.13 -9.56 0.96
C PRO A 143 -8.75 -8.30 1.58
N ASP A 144 -8.02 -7.53 2.37
CA ASP A 144 -8.44 -6.25 2.93
C ASP A 144 -8.80 -5.23 1.85
N ARG A 145 -8.12 -5.18 0.69
CA ARG A 145 -8.52 -4.30 -0.42
C ARG A 145 -9.83 -4.74 -1.09
N ASP A 146 -10.03 -6.05 -1.26
CA ASP A 146 -11.27 -6.61 -1.79
C ASP A 146 -12.42 -6.46 -0.79
N LYS A 147 -12.15 -6.61 0.51
CA LYS A 147 -13.06 -6.35 1.63
C LYS A 147 -13.44 -4.88 1.70
N MET A 148 -12.47 -3.99 1.52
CA MET A 148 -12.68 -2.55 1.42
C MET A 148 -13.50 -2.15 0.20
N THR A 149 -13.30 -2.83 -0.93
CA THR A 149 -14.17 -2.68 -2.11
C THR A 149 -15.60 -3.16 -1.82
N ARG A 150 -15.78 -4.18 -0.96
CA ARG A 150 -17.11 -4.60 -0.51
C ARG A 150 -17.76 -3.57 0.41
N VAL A 151 -17.02 -2.98 1.35
CA VAL A 151 -17.54 -1.88 2.20
C VAL A 151 -18.02 -0.71 1.33
N ALA A 152 -17.23 -0.27 0.35
CA ALA A 152 -17.61 0.80 -0.57
C ALA A 152 -18.79 0.44 -1.50
N ARG A 153 -19.08 -0.85 -1.69
CA ARG A 153 -20.30 -1.32 -2.40
C ARG A 153 -21.53 -1.32 -1.52
N VAL A 154 -21.38 -1.63 -0.22
CA VAL A 154 -22.48 -1.61 0.75
C VAL A 154 -22.89 -0.17 1.06
N ILE A 155 -21.90 0.73 1.18
CA ILE A 155 -22.12 2.14 1.45
C ILE A 155 -21.46 2.99 0.35
N PRO A 156 -22.09 3.11 -0.84
CA PRO A 156 -21.64 4.07 -1.84
C PRO A 156 -21.72 5.50 -1.27
N PRO A 157 -20.74 6.38 -1.54
CA PRO A 157 -20.74 7.75 -1.02
C PRO A 157 -21.93 8.59 -1.52
N ASP A 158 -22.54 8.19 -2.64
CA ASP A 158 -23.67 8.83 -3.28
C ASP A 158 -25.02 8.15 -3.01
N VAL A 159 -25.05 7.09 -2.20
CA VAL A 159 -26.30 6.40 -1.84
C VAL A 159 -27.24 7.40 -1.15
N PRO A 160 -28.56 7.40 -1.47
CA PRO A 160 -29.47 8.44 -1.01
C PRO A 160 -29.45 8.69 0.50
N TRP A 161 -29.31 7.64 1.31
CA TRP A 161 -29.39 7.78 2.78
C TRP A 161 -28.13 8.41 3.34
N MET A 162 -26.96 8.11 2.76
CA MET A 162 -25.71 8.76 3.12
C MET A 162 -25.73 10.24 2.72
N ARG A 163 -26.29 10.56 1.55
CA ARG A 163 -26.51 11.95 1.13
C ARG A 163 -27.38 12.72 2.12
N PHE A 164 -28.46 12.11 2.59
CA PHE A 164 -29.33 12.72 3.60
C PHE A 164 -28.58 13.01 4.90
N LEU A 165 -27.74 12.09 5.38
CA LEU A 165 -26.91 12.33 6.57
C LEU A 165 -25.90 13.47 6.35
N LEU A 166 -25.41 13.67 5.12
CA LEU A 166 -24.46 14.73 4.77
C LEU A 166 -25.08 16.13 4.67
N GLU A 167 -26.40 16.26 4.52
CA GLU A 167 -27.09 17.55 4.34
C GLU A 167 -27.05 18.45 5.60
N GLY A 168 -26.54 17.94 6.74
CA GLY A 168 -26.20 18.74 7.92
C GLY A 168 -27.40 19.25 8.74
N GLU A 169 -28.61 19.17 8.20
CA GLU A 169 -29.86 19.54 8.87
C GLU A 169 -30.11 18.68 10.12
N PRO A 170 -30.67 19.25 11.21
CA PRO A 170 -31.00 18.47 12.41
C PRO A 170 -31.95 17.32 12.06
N LEU A 171 -31.64 16.10 12.53
CA LEU A 171 -32.44 14.88 12.32
C LEU A 171 -33.75 14.89 13.12
N ARG A 172 -34.57 15.94 12.97
CA ARG A 172 -35.90 16.04 13.58
C ARG A 172 -36.88 15.06 12.97
N ARG A 173 -36.71 14.80 11.66
CA ARG A 173 -37.53 13.89 10.87
C ARG A 173 -36.60 12.96 10.12
N VAL A 174 -36.83 11.67 10.27
CA VAL A 174 -36.05 10.59 9.66
C VAL A 174 -36.98 9.85 8.72
N PRO A 175 -36.82 10.00 7.40
CA PRO A 175 -37.58 9.21 6.44
C PRO A 175 -37.34 7.71 6.63
N ASP A 176 -38.36 6.88 6.42
CA ASP A 176 -38.26 5.43 6.61
C ASP A 176 -37.15 4.80 5.75
N TRP A 177 -36.95 5.32 4.54
CA TRP A 177 -35.90 4.86 3.64
C TRP A 177 -34.47 5.18 4.13
N VAL A 178 -34.32 6.19 5.00
CA VAL A 178 -33.03 6.48 5.67
C VAL A 178 -32.79 5.48 6.78
N ALA A 179 -33.79 5.24 7.62
CA ALA A 179 -33.70 4.24 8.69
C ALA A 179 -33.42 2.84 8.14
N ALA A 180 -34.17 2.42 7.12
CA ALA A 180 -33.96 1.15 6.43
C ALA A 180 -32.56 1.08 5.78
N GLY A 181 -32.10 2.14 5.14
CA GLY A 181 -30.77 2.17 4.52
C GLY A 181 -29.62 2.01 5.53
N VAL A 182 -29.75 2.61 6.72
CA VAL A 182 -28.77 2.45 7.82
C VAL A 182 -28.80 1.02 8.37
N ASP A 183 -29.99 0.46 8.59
CA ASP A 183 -30.15 -0.91 9.07
C ASP A 183 -29.61 -1.94 8.07
N ASP A 184 -29.94 -1.80 6.78
CA ASP A 184 -29.45 -2.66 5.70
C ASP A 184 -27.91 -2.60 5.60
N ALA A 185 -27.33 -1.40 5.70
CA ALA A 185 -25.88 -1.22 5.68
C ALA A 185 -25.20 -1.89 6.89
N ARG A 186 -25.75 -1.70 8.09
CA ARG A 186 -25.27 -2.37 9.31
C ARG A 186 -25.32 -3.88 9.15
N GLU A 187 -26.47 -4.39 8.75
CA GLU A 187 -26.72 -5.83 8.62
C GLU A 187 -25.79 -6.47 7.59
N ALA A 188 -25.59 -5.81 6.44
CA ALA A 188 -24.68 -6.26 5.40
C ALA A 188 -23.22 -6.29 5.87
N LEU A 189 -22.75 -5.24 6.56
CA LEU A 189 -21.38 -5.17 7.08
C LEU A 189 -21.12 -6.13 8.25
N GLN A 190 -22.15 -6.43 9.06
CA GLN A 190 -22.05 -7.35 10.18
C GLN A 190 -22.09 -8.82 9.75
N ARG A 191 -22.82 -9.14 8.67
CA ARG A 191 -22.91 -10.49 8.10
C ARG A 191 -21.73 -10.85 7.22
N ASP A 192 -21.10 -9.88 6.57
CA ASP A 192 -19.84 -10.13 5.86
C ASP A 192 -18.78 -10.43 6.94
N ILE A 193 -18.21 -11.65 6.91
CA ILE A 193 -17.10 -12.01 7.80
C ILE A 193 -15.85 -11.32 7.24
N VAL A 194 -15.70 -10.05 7.59
CA VAL A 194 -14.62 -9.20 7.13
C VAL A 194 -13.41 -9.35 8.07
N ASP A 195 -12.68 -10.46 7.93
CA ASP A 195 -11.49 -10.73 8.75
C ASP A 195 -10.29 -9.88 8.28
N PHE A 196 -10.27 -8.57 8.56
CA PHE A 196 -9.14 -7.74 8.13
C PHE A 196 -7.81 -8.28 8.66
N THR A 197 -6.82 -8.34 7.78
CA THR A 197 -5.44 -8.72 8.07
C THR A 197 -4.70 -7.57 8.78
N ASP A 198 -5.10 -6.33 8.49
CA ASP A 198 -4.72 -5.14 9.23
C ASP A 198 -5.66 -4.94 10.44
N PRO A 199 -5.17 -5.08 11.68
CA PRO A 199 -5.98 -4.85 12.87
C PRO A 199 -6.44 -3.39 13.03
N GLY A 200 -5.73 -2.43 12.43
CA GLY A 200 -6.16 -1.04 12.35
C GLY A 200 -7.41 -0.89 11.47
N LEU A 201 -7.44 -1.55 10.32
CA LEU A 201 -8.62 -1.57 9.45
C LEU A 201 -9.77 -2.38 10.07
N ALA A 202 -9.48 -3.50 10.74
CA ALA A 202 -10.47 -4.26 11.50
C ALA A 202 -11.19 -3.37 12.51
N ARG A 203 -10.41 -2.58 13.25
CA ARG A 203 -10.94 -1.65 14.25
C ARG A 203 -11.76 -0.53 13.62
N LEU A 204 -11.27 0.09 12.54
CA LEU A 204 -12.00 1.15 11.85
C LEU A 204 -13.31 0.65 11.23
N HIS A 205 -13.33 -0.58 10.73
CA HIS A 205 -14.55 -1.23 10.26
C HIS A 205 -15.53 -1.48 11.41
N GLN A 206 -15.05 -2.03 12.53
CA GLN A 206 -15.89 -2.24 13.70
C GLN A 206 -16.45 -0.91 14.24
N ASP A 207 -15.62 0.14 14.30
CA ASP A 207 -16.04 1.49 14.70
C ASP A 207 -17.19 2.00 13.80
N LEU A 208 -17.16 1.71 12.50
CA LEU A 208 -18.24 2.06 11.56
C LEU A 208 -19.50 1.23 11.81
N VAL A 209 -19.39 -0.08 11.99
CA VAL A 209 -20.54 -0.96 12.30
C VAL A 209 -21.20 -0.55 13.63
N ASP A 210 -20.40 -0.23 14.64
CA ASP A 210 -20.88 0.22 15.95
C ASP A 210 -21.53 1.62 15.87
N ALA A 211 -21.02 2.50 15.02
CA ALA A 211 -21.64 3.80 14.77
C ALA A 211 -23.00 3.65 14.07
N LEU A 212 -23.10 2.77 13.06
CA LEU A 212 -24.36 2.45 12.40
C LEU A 212 -25.37 1.82 13.37
N GLY A 213 -24.90 0.93 14.24
CA GLY A 213 -25.73 0.34 15.31
C GLY A 213 -26.31 1.39 16.25
N ARG A 214 -25.48 2.31 16.74
CA ARG A 214 -25.94 3.42 17.57
C ARG A 214 -26.94 4.33 16.86
N LEU A 215 -26.68 4.69 15.61
CA LEU A 215 -27.63 5.51 14.85
C LEU A 215 -28.98 4.82 14.67
N ALA A 216 -28.98 3.51 14.37
CA ALA A 216 -30.21 2.72 14.29
C ALA A 216 -30.97 2.67 15.63
N ASP A 217 -30.24 2.50 16.75
CA ASP A 217 -30.85 2.52 18.10
C ASP A 217 -31.47 3.90 18.41
N GLU A 218 -30.81 4.99 18.04
CA GLU A 218 -31.35 6.35 18.21
C GLU A 218 -32.58 6.61 17.34
N PHE A 219 -32.68 6.02 16.15
CA PHE A 219 -33.93 6.04 15.37
C PHE A 219 -35.07 5.34 16.10
N GLY A 220 -34.80 4.33 16.94
CA GLY A 220 -35.79 3.73 17.84
C GLY A 220 -36.37 4.72 18.87
N GLY A 221 -35.71 5.86 19.10
CA GLY A 221 -36.21 6.97 19.92
C GLY A 221 -37.15 7.94 19.21
N THR A 222 -37.47 7.70 17.93
CA THR A 222 -38.37 8.53 17.11
C THR A 222 -39.72 7.83 16.88
N PHE A 223 -40.77 8.59 16.58
CA PHE A 223 -42.14 8.08 16.52
C PHE A 223 -42.81 8.47 15.20
N PRO A 224 -43.71 7.65 14.66
CA PRO A 224 -44.54 8.06 13.53
C PRO A 224 -45.38 9.29 13.92
N PRO A 225 -45.66 10.21 12.98
CA PRO A 225 -46.52 11.36 13.24
C PRO A 225 -47.94 10.91 13.61
N GLU A 226 -48.53 11.51 14.65
CA GLU A 226 -49.86 11.14 15.17
C GLU A 226 -50.99 11.29 14.13
N ASP A 227 -50.82 12.18 13.15
CA ASP A 227 -51.88 12.62 12.23
C ASP A 227 -51.80 12.01 10.82
N SER A 228 -50.97 10.98 10.56
CA SER A 228 -50.81 10.52 9.17
C SER A 228 -50.39 9.05 8.99
N ASP A 229 -51.36 8.26 8.51
CA ASP A 229 -51.14 6.92 7.93
C ASP A 229 -50.37 6.94 6.59
N THR A 230 -50.14 8.12 6.00
CA THR A 230 -49.55 8.29 4.65
C THR A 230 -48.11 8.79 4.61
N LEU A 231 -47.54 9.17 5.76
CA LEU A 231 -46.22 9.78 5.83
C LEU A 231 -45.21 8.71 6.25
N SER A 232 -44.24 8.44 5.37
CA SER A 232 -43.18 7.45 5.58
C SER A 232 -41.95 8.09 6.22
N TYR A 233 -42.12 8.59 7.44
CA TYR A 233 -41.03 9.08 8.28
C TYR A 233 -41.37 8.95 9.77
N THR A 234 -40.34 8.88 10.60
CA THR A 234 -40.44 9.05 12.06
C THR A 234 -39.90 10.42 12.48
N GLU A 235 -40.39 10.99 13.57
CA GLU A 235 -39.91 12.26 14.09
C GLU A 235 -39.73 12.27 15.60
N VAL A 236 -38.88 13.18 16.08
CA VAL A 236 -38.86 13.52 17.51
C VAL A 236 -40.14 14.31 17.79
N PRO A 237 -41.04 13.84 18.67
CA PRO A 237 -42.37 14.41 18.77
C PRO A 237 -42.33 15.90 19.13
N PRO A 238 -42.90 16.79 18.29
CA PRO A 238 -42.75 18.23 18.45
C PRO A 238 -43.41 18.77 19.72
N GLU A 239 -44.41 18.08 20.24
CA GLU A 239 -45.11 18.40 21.49
C GLU A 239 -44.20 18.27 22.72
N TRP A 240 -43.17 17.41 22.67
CA TRP A 240 -42.17 17.29 23.73
C TRP A 240 -41.43 18.61 23.96
N LYS A 241 -41.31 19.46 22.94
CA LYS A 241 -40.74 20.80 23.10
C LYS A 241 -41.45 21.63 24.19
N ARG A 242 -42.73 21.34 24.47
CA ARG A 242 -43.53 22.01 25.50
C ARG A 242 -43.70 21.15 26.75
N THR A 243 -43.88 19.84 26.60
CA THR A 243 -44.21 18.93 27.72
C THR A 243 -42.97 18.36 28.41
N ASP A 244 -41.88 18.13 27.69
CA ASP A 244 -40.61 17.60 28.19
C ASP A 244 -39.42 18.13 27.35
N PRO A 245 -39.08 19.43 27.50
CA PRO A 245 -38.09 20.09 26.66
C PRO A 245 -36.69 19.50 26.82
N THR A 246 -36.35 19.01 28.02
CA THR A 246 -35.05 18.35 28.29
C THR A 246 -34.92 17.12 27.41
N ARG A 247 -35.90 16.21 27.46
CA ARG A 247 -35.91 15.01 26.61
C ARG A 247 -35.87 15.35 25.13
N TYR A 248 -36.65 16.34 24.69
CA TYR A 248 -36.65 16.78 23.28
C TYR A 248 -35.26 17.19 22.78
N TYR A 249 -34.54 18.02 23.54
CA TYR A 249 -33.21 18.48 23.11
C TYR A 249 -32.15 17.38 23.27
N GLU A 250 -32.22 16.54 24.31
CA GLU A 250 -31.33 15.40 24.51
C GLU A 250 -31.45 14.39 23.36
N THR A 251 -32.66 14.02 22.95
CA THR A 251 -32.89 13.12 21.81
C THR A 251 -32.34 13.71 20.51
N LEU A 252 -32.58 15.00 20.23
CA LEU A 252 -32.02 15.65 19.04
C LEU A 252 -30.49 15.72 19.06
N GLN A 253 -29.89 15.94 20.23
CA GLN A 253 -28.45 15.94 20.40
C GLN A 253 -27.86 14.54 20.19
N ALA A 254 -28.49 13.50 20.73
CA ALA A 254 -28.07 12.11 20.57
C ALA A 254 -28.11 11.68 19.09
N LEU A 255 -29.21 11.97 18.39
CA LEU A 255 -29.33 11.74 16.94
C LEU A 255 -28.25 12.48 16.15
N SER A 256 -28.00 13.75 16.48
CA SER A 256 -26.96 14.54 15.81
C SER A 256 -25.58 13.96 16.05
N GLN A 257 -25.26 13.55 17.28
CA GLN A 257 -23.98 12.95 17.63
C GLN A 257 -23.79 11.59 16.93
N ALA A 258 -24.80 10.74 16.92
CA ALA A 258 -24.75 9.44 16.25
C ALA A 258 -24.52 9.58 14.74
N ARG A 259 -25.12 10.58 14.11
CA ARG A 259 -24.85 10.94 12.71
C ARG A 259 -23.38 11.31 12.49
N GLU A 260 -22.85 12.23 13.30
CA GLU A 260 -21.44 12.65 13.18
C GLU A 260 -20.48 11.49 13.44
N ASP A 261 -20.82 10.57 14.35
CA ASP A 261 -20.03 9.37 14.62
C ASP A 261 -19.96 8.46 13.39
N VAL A 262 -21.10 8.24 12.69
CA VAL A 262 -21.15 7.47 11.44
C VAL A 262 -20.31 8.14 10.35
N LEU A 263 -20.52 9.44 10.11
CA LEU A 263 -19.78 10.19 9.08
C LEU A 263 -18.27 10.23 9.39
N GLY A 264 -17.90 10.39 10.66
CA GLY A 264 -16.53 10.39 11.14
C GLY A 264 -15.85 9.03 10.98
N ALA A 265 -16.53 7.94 11.37
CA ALA A 265 -16.03 6.58 11.22
C ALA A 265 -15.86 6.21 9.73
N TYR A 266 -16.87 6.51 8.91
CA TYR A 266 -16.82 6.30 7.46
C TYR A 266 -15.65 7.05 6.83
N LYS A 267 -15.48 8.35 7.12
CA LYS A 267 -14.36 9.15 6.61
C LYS A 267 -13.00 8.59 7.02
N LYS A 268 -12.83 8.18 8.29
CA LYS A 268 -11.57 7.58 8.76
C LYS A 268 -11.25 6.30 8.00
N LEU A 269 -12.25 5.44 7.79
CA LEU A 269 -12.10 4.21 7.02
C LEU A 269 -11.76 4.51 5.55
N MET A 270 -12.46 5.45 4.89
CA MET A 270 -12.18 5.87 3.51
C MET A 270 -10.78 6.48 3.32
N ASN A 271 -10.32 7.28 4.28
CA ASN A 271 -8.99 7.87 4.25
C ASN A 271 -7.90 6.80 4.45
N ALA A 272 -8.12 5.86 5.36
CA ALA A 272 -7.22 4.73 5.53
C ALA A 272 -7.12 3.88 4.26
N MET A 273 -8.24 3.72 3.50
CA MET A 273 -8.23 3.10 2.17
C MET A 273 -7.39 3.88 1.15
N SER A 274 -7.54 5.20 1.12
CA SER A 274 -6.88 6.06 0.12
C SER A 274 -5.36 6.12 0.33
N SER A 275 -4.91 6.18 1.58
CA SER A 275 -3.50 6.23 1.96
C SER A 275 -2.73 4.92 1.72
N GLN A 276 -3.43 3.82 1.40
CA GLN A 276 -2.81 2.56 0.98
C GLN A 276 -2.58 2.46 -0.54
N SER A 277 -2.91 3.49 -1.32
CA SER A 277 -2.54 3.56 -2.74
C SER A 277 -1.06 3.92 -2.88
N PRO A 278 -0.26 3.24 -3.73
CA PRO A 278 1.08 3.71 -4.05
C PRO A 278 0.95 5.10 -4.70
N GLU A 279 1.75 6.05 -4.25
CA GLU A 279 1.95 7.33 -4.94
C GLU A 279 2.17 7.05 -6.44
N PRO A 280 1.49 7.76 -7.36
CA PRO A 280 1.85 7.70 -8.77
C PRO A 280 3.29 8.21 -8.90
N ASP A 281 4.10 7.47 -9.68
CA ASP A 281 5.47 7.87 -10.01
C ASP A 281 5.52 9.35 -10.39
N PRO A 282 6.54 10.10 -9.94
CA PRO A 282 6.72 11.47 -10.39
C PRO A 282 6.94 11.45 -11.90
N GLN A 283 5.92 11.85 -12.67
CA GLN A 283 6.05 12.10 -14.09
C GLN A 283 7.19 13.09 -14.30
N ALA A 284 8.26 12.62 -14.93
CA ALA A 284 9.24 13.49 -15.56
C ALA A 284 8.52 14.34 -16.61
N PRO A 285 8.61 15.69 -16.58
CA PRO A 285 8.23 16.46 -17.73
C PRO A 285 9.31 16.27 -18.80
N ALA A 286 9.04 15.36 -19.74
CA ALA A 286 9.68 15.38 -21.05
C ALA A 286 9.34 16.72 -21.71
N GLY A 287 10.38 17.45 -22.14
CA GLY A 287 10.22 18.74 -22.79
C GLY A 287 9.45 18.65 -24.10
N GLN A 288 8.58 19.63 -24.34
CA GLN A 288 8.09 20.00 -25.66
C GLN A 288 7.61 21.46 -25.61
N SER A 289 8.53 22.40 -25.81
CA SER A 289 8.17 23.75 -26.26
C SER A 289 7.93 23.70 -27.77
N ILE A 290 6.74 23.25 -28.16
CA ILE A 290 6.19 23.51 -29.49
C ILE A 290 5.58 24.92 -29.41
N GLN A 291 6.25 25.92 -30.00
CA GLN A 291 5.57 27.15 -30.41
C GLN A 291 5.25 27.04 -31.90
N ILE A 292 3.98 26.78 -32.20
CA ILE A 292 3.38 27.07 -33.51
C ILE A 292 2.02 27.70 -33.24
N THR A 293 1.84 28.96 -33.67
CA THR A 293 0.76 29.43 -34.58
C THR A 293 1.00 30.92 -34.86
N ALA A 294 1.30 31.27 -36.12
CA ALA A 294 0.37 31.79 -37.14
C ALA A 294 0.05 33.27 -36.88
N GLY A 295 0.44 34.24 -37.71
CA GLY A 295 0.39 34.31 -39.16
C GLY A 295 -0.71 35.31 -39.51
N ASP A 296 -0.36 36.49 -40.04
CA ASP A 296 -1.32 37.33 -40.75
C ASP A 296 -0.63 38.21 -41.81
N ASN A 297 -1.34 38.38 -42.93
CA ASN A 297 -0.83 38.75 -44.25
C ASN A 297 -0.77 40.27 -44.51
N SER A 298 0.19 40.64 -45.38
CA SER A 298 0.25 41.63 -46.48
C SER A 298 -0.89 42.67 -46.68
N PRO A 299 -0.60 43.87 -47.23
CA PRO A 299 0.14 44.10 -48.49
C PRO A 299 1.46 44.87 -48.40
#